data_AF-F7UZW3-F1
#
_entry.id   AF-F7UZW3-F1
#
_cell.length_a   1.000
_cell.length_b   1.000
_cell.length_c   1.000
_cell.angle_alpha   90.00
_cell.angle_beta   90.00
_cell.angle_gamma   90.00
#
_symmetry.space_group_name_H-M   'P 1'
#
loop_
_entity.id
_entity.type
_entity.pdbx_description
1 polymer ?
#
loop_
_entity_poly.entity_id
_entity_poly.type
_entity_poly.pdbx_seq_one_letter_code
_entity_poly.pdbx_strand_id
1 'polypeptide(L)'
;MEPIKRMTEKQSDGTYLIYANMLAPINENAFAGPAAERLAAFENAVEIAQSQLAATTAKIDALKASGKARGSSTQQLVAQKLTYATMLHLMGIEDE
;
A
#
# COMPACT_ATOMS: atom_id res chain seq x y z
N MET A 1 19.68 5.04 -9.49
CA MET A 1 18.40 4.32 -9.41
C MET A 1 17.57 4.77 -10.59
N GLU A 2 17.23 3.87 -11.51
CA GLU A 2 16.46 4.26 -12.70
C GLU A 2 15.04 4.67 -12.31
N PRO A 3 14.45 5.68 -12.99
CA PRO A 3 13.08 6.08 -12.73
C PRO A 3 12.12 4.94 -13.06
N ILE A 4 11.03 4.81 -12.30
CA ILE A 4 9.98 3.83 -12.60
C ILE A 4 9.44 4.07 -14.00
N LYS A 5 9.50 3.03 -14.85
CA LYS A 5 8.75 3.00 -16.10
C LYS A 5 7.27 2.83 -15.80
N ARG A 6 6.46 3.82 -16.17
CA ARG A 6 4.99 3.76 -16.02
C ARG A 6 4.40 2.71 -16.98
N MET A 7 3.41 1.96 -16.49
CA MET A 7 2.59 1.05 -17.32
C MET A 7 1.23 1.68 -17.69
N THR A 8 0.90 2.81 -17.08
CA THR A 8 -0.34 3.54 -17.29
C THR A 8 -0.11 4.86 -18.02
N GLU A 9 -1.03 5.21 -18.91
CA GLU A 9 -1.12 6.51 -19.57
C GLU A 9 -2.37 7.26 -19.10
N LYS A 10 -2.20 8.52 -18.69
CA LYS A 10 -3.31 9.38 -18.26
C LYS A 10 -4.01 9.97 -19.47
N GLN A 11 -5.33 9.80 -19.55
CA GLN A 11 -6.17 10.36 -20.59
C GLN A 11 -6.62 11.79 -20.27
N SER A 12 -7.12 12.50 -21.28
CA SER A 12 -7.60 13.89 -21.16
C SER A 12 -8.78 14.05 -20.19
N ASP A 13 -9.58 12.99 -20.02
CA ASP A 13 -10.71 12.91 -19.08
C ASP A 13 -10.29 12.53 -17.65
N GLY A 14 -8.99 12.30 -17.42
CA GLY A 14 -8.44 11.93 -16.11
C GLY A 14 -8.41 10.43 -15.83
N THR A 15 -8.95 9.58 -16.71
CA THR A 15 -8.84 8.12 -16.59
C THR A 15 -7.43 7.64 -16.93
N TYR A 16 -7.15 6.37 -16.62
CA TYR A 16 -5.89 5.72 -16.96
C TYR A 16 -6.15 4.47 -17.80
N LEU A 17 -5.34 4.28 -18.84
CA LEU A 17 -5.34 3.05 -19.63
C LEU A 17 -4.03 2.28 -19.46
N ILE A 18 -4.10 0.99 -19.75
CA ILE A 18 -2.95 0.07 -19.85
C ILE A 18 -2.91 -0.43 -21.29
N TYR A 19 -1.74 -0.35 -21.93
CA TYR A 19 -1.59 -0.84 -23.29
C TYR A 19 -1.79 -2.35 -23.37
N ALA A 20 -2.47 -2.82 -24.42
CA ALA A 20 -2.81 -4.23 -24.59
C ALA A 20 -1.59 -5.16 -24.56
N ASN A 21 -0.41 -4.71 -24.99
CA ASN A 21 0.82 -5.51 -24.92
C ASN A 21 1.32 -5.80 -23.49
N MET A 22 0.77 -5.14 -22.47
CA MET A 22 1.03 -5.41 -21.06
C MET A 22 0.06 -6.40 -20.44
N LEU A 23 -0.96 -6.84 -21.20
CA LEU A 23 -1.99 -7.78 -20.80
C LEU A 23 -2.01 -8.97 -21.76
N ALA A 24 -1.97 -10.18 -21.23
CA ALA A 24 -2.10 -11.42 -21.99
C ALA A 24 -3.43 -12.09 -21.62
N PRO A 25 -4.41 -12.19 -22.53
CA PRO A 25 -5.67 -12.86 -22.21
C PRO A 25 -5.40 -14.34 -21.90
N ILE A 26 -5.89 -14.80 -20.76
CA ILE A 26 -5.87 -16.22 -20.37
C ILE A 26 -7.19 -16.88 -20.80
N ASN A 27 -8.31 -16.18 -20.62
CA ASN A 27 -9.64 -16.56 -21.08
C ASN A 27 -10.52 -15.31 -21.20
N GLU A 28 -11.82 -15.48 -21.46
CA GLU A 28 -12.79 -14.39 -21.66
C GLU A 28 -12.90 -13.42 -20.47
N ASN A 29 -12.49 -13.84 -19.27
CA ASN A 29 -12.67 -13.08 -18.02
C ASN A 29 -11.35 -12.81 -17.26
N ALA A 30 -10.19 -13.20 -17.81
CA ALA A 30 -8.93 -13.13 -17.09
C ALA A 30 -7.75 -12.73 -17.98
N PHE A 31 -6.89 -11.88 -17.44
CA PHE A 31 -5.67 -11.40 -18.07
C PHE A 31 -4.47 -11.65 -17.14
N ALA A 32 -3.35 -12.05 -17.73
CA ALA A 32 -2.04 -12.13 -17.10
C ALA A 32 -1.10 -11.06 -17.69
N GLY A 33 0.18 -11.11 -17.29
CA GLY A 33 1.22 -10.26 -17.86
C GLY A 33 1.69 -9.15 -16.91
N PRO A 34 2.63 -8.31 -17.37
CA PRO A 34 3.38 -7.40 -16.49
C PRO A 34 2.51 -6.40 -15.72
N ALA A 35 1.38 -5.97 -16.29
CA ALA A 35 0.45 -5.08 -15.61
C ALA A 35 -0.26 -5.78 -14.44
N ALA A 36 -0.73 -7.02 -14.64
CA ALA A 36 -1.37 -7.81 -13.60
C ALA A 36 -0.39 -8.13 -12.46
N GLU A 37 0.85 -8.50 -12.79
CA GLU A 37 1.90 -8.78 -11.80
C GLU A 37 2.24 -7.55 -10.95
N ARG A 38 2.34 -6.36 -11.57
CA ARG A 38 2.61 -5.12 -10.82
C ARG A 38 1.42 -4.71 -9.97
N LEU A 39 0.19 -4.92 -10.43
CA LEU A 39 -1.01 -4.68 -9.63
C LEU A 39 -1.02 -5.60 -8.39
N ALA A 40 -0.78 -6.90 -8.57
CA ALA A 40 -0.67 -7.84 -7.46
C ALA A 40 0.45 -7.45 -6.47
N ALA A 41 1.61 -7.00 -6.97
CA ALA A 41 2.69 -6.52 -6.10
C ALA A 41 2.30 -5.27 -5.30
N PHE A 42 1.52 -4.37 -5.89
CA PHE A 42 0.95 -3.21 -5.20
C PHE A 42 -0.05 -3.63 -4.13
N GLU A 43 -0.99 -4.53 -4.46
CA GLU A 43 -1.99 -5.07 -3.52
C GLU A 43 -1.30 -5.75 -2.32
N ASN A 44 -0.31 -6.60 -2.58
CA ASN A 44 0.51 -7.22 -1.52
C ASN A 44 1.20 -6.18 -0.63
N ALA A 45 1.71 -5.08 -1.20
CA ALA A 45 2.34 -4.01 -0.43
C ALA A 45 1.33 -3.26 0.46
N VAL A 46 0.11 -3.04 -0.05
CA VAL A 46 -1.01 -2.48 0.71
C VAL A 46 -1.38 -3.39 1.88
N GLU A 47 -1.58 -4.68 1.63
CA GLU A 47 -1.90 -5.67 2.67
C GLU A 47 -0.84 -5.70 3.78
N ILE A 48 0.45 -5.69 3.40
CA ILE A 48 1.56 -5.63 4.36
C ILE A 48 1.47 -4.34 5.18
N ALA A 49 1.27 -3.18 4.55
CA ALA A 49 1.20 -1.90 5.24
C ALA A 49 0.01 -1.83 6.21
N GLN A 50 -1.17 -2.33 5.82
CA GLN A 50 -2.35 -2.44 6.68
C GLN A 50 -2.10 -3.36 7.88
N SER A 51 -1.53 -4.55 7.63
CA SER A 51 -1.17 -5.50 8.69
C SER A 51 -0.20 -4.90 9.70
N GLN A 52 0.83 -4.19 9.22
CA GLN A 52 1.80 -3.52 10.09
C GLN A 52 1.18 -2.33 10.85
N LEU A 53 0.27 -1.58 10.24
CA LEU A 53 -0.46 -0.50 10.90
C LEU A 53 -1.31 -1.04 12.06
N ALA A 54 -2.06 -2.11 11.81
CA ALA A 54 -2.89 -2.77 12.82
C ALA A 54 -2.04 -3.33 13.97
N ALA A 55 -0.96 -4.07 13.65
CA ALA A 55 -0.06 -4.65 14.65
C ALA A 55 0.65 -3.57 15.49
N THR A 56 1.08 -2.48 14.87
CA THR A 56 1.73 -1.35 15.55
C THR A 56 0.75 -0.64 16.49
N THR A 57 -0.48 -0.43 16.04
CA THR A 57 -1.55 0.17 16.87
C THR A 57 -1.85 -0.69 18.09
N ALA A 58 -2.01 -2.00 17.92
CA ALA A 58 -2.23 -2.93 19.04
C ALA A 58 -1.09 -2.89 20.08
N LYS A 59 0.17 -2.81 19.63
CA LYS A 59 1.34 -2.67 20.53
C LYS A 59 1.32 -1.36 21.31
N ILE A 60 0.96 -0.25 20.67
CA ILE A 60 0.84 1.05 21.33
C ILE A 60 -0.23 0.99 22.42
N ASP A 61 -1.39 0.39 22.14
CA ASP A 61 -2.49 0.34 23.08
C ASP A 61 -2.18 -0.57 24.28
N ALA A 62 -1.46 -1.69 24.06
CA ALA A 62 -0.93 -2.52 25.15
C ALA A 62 0.07 -1.74 26.05
N LEU A 63 0.94 -0.93 25.45
CA LEU A 63 1.88 -0.08 26.21
C LEU A 63 1.17 1.04 26.98
N LYS A 64 0.10 1.61 26.43
CA LYS A 64 -0.75 2.57 27.15
C LYS A 64 -1.46 1.92 28.33
N ALA A 65 -2.05 0.74 28.12
CA ALA A 65 -2.74 -0.01 29.18
C ALA A 65 -1.81 -0.39 30.34
N SER A 66 -0.52 -0.62 30.07
CA SER A 66 0.52 -0.89 31.08
C SER A 66 1.17 0.37 31.68
N GLY A 67 0.66 1.57 31.39
CA GLY A 67 1.17 2.83 31.95
C GLY A 67 2.49 3.32 31.33
N LYS A 68 3.00 2.66 30.28
CA LYS A 68 4.29 2.97 29.62
C LYS A 68 4.12 3.86 28.37
N ALA A 69 3.12 4.72 28.38
CA ALA A 69 2.71 5.52 27.21
C ALA A 69 3.77 6.54 26.73
N ARG A 70 4.74 6.92 27.57
CA ARG A 70 5.71 8.00 27.27
C ARG A 70 7.15 7.51 27.04
N GLY A 71 7.36 6.20 26.92
CA GLY A 71 8.68 5.64 26.66
C GLY A 71 9.17 5.89 25.21
N SER A 72 10.48 5.84 25.00
CA SER A 72 11.11 5.93 23.68
C SER A 72 10.59 4.85 22.72
N SER A 73 10.32 3.65 23.22
CA SER A 73 9.70 2.56 22.46
C SER A 73 8.31 2.93 21.95
N THR A 74 7.49 3.57 22.77
CA THR A 74 6.15 4.04 22.38
C THR A 74 6.25 5.15 21.34
N GLN A 75 7.20 6.09 21.48
CA GLN A 75 7.44 7.13 20.48
C GLN A 75 7.86 6.55 19.13
N GLN A 76 8.73 5.54 19.14
CA GLN A 76 9.13 4.84 17.91
C GLN A 76 7.94 4.14 17.23
N LEU A 77 7.08 3.47 18.00
CA LEU A 77 5.87 2.86 17.47
C LEU A 77 4.88 3.89 16.91
N VAL A 78 4.73 5.05 17.55
CA VAL A 78 3.91 6.16 17.02
C VAL A 78 4.46 6.66 15.68
N ALA A 79 5.78 6.83 15.58
CA ALA A 79 6.41 7.20 14.31
C ALA A 79 6.16 6.13 13.23
N GLN A 80 6.32 4.84 13.56
CA GLN A 80 6.00 3.73 12.65
C GLN A 80 4.54 3.75 12.21
N LYS A 81 3.60 3.96 13.14
CA LYS A 81 2.16 4.09 12.84
C LYS A 81 1.92 5.20 11.83
N LEU A 82 2.51 6.38 12.04
CA LEU A 82 2.39 7.50 11.12
C LEU A 82 2.97 7.18 9.74
N THR A 83 4.11 6.48 9.68
CA THR A 83 4.70 6.05 8.42
C THR A 83 3.76 5.11 7.66
N TYR A 84 3.21 4.08 8.30
CA TYR A 84 2.28 3.15 7.64
C TYR A 84 0.99 3.84 7.18
N ALA A 85 0.40 4.70 8.01
CA ALA A 85 -0.78 5.47 7.64
C ALA A 85 -0.50 6.42 6.46
N THR A 86 0.65 7.08 6.45
CA THR A 86 1.06 7.98 5.36
C THR A 86 1.32 7.20 4.07
N MET A 87 1.94 6.01 4.16
CA MET A 87 2.15 5.15 2.99
C MET A 87 0.81 4.71 2.38
N LEU A 88 -0.16 4.28 3.19
CA LEU A 88 -1.49 3.91 2.71
C LEU A 88 -2.20 5.09 2.04
N HIS A 89 -2.18 6.26 2.66
CA HIS A 89 -2.75 7.48 2.08
C HIS A 89 -2.11 7.84 0.73
N LEU A 90 -0.79 7.76 0.61
CA LEU A 90 -0.08 8.00 -0.67
C LEU A 90 -0.41 6.94 -1.74
N MET A 91 -0.76 5.74 -1.33
CA MET A 91 -1.25 4.67 -2.20
C MET A 91 -2.73 4.83 -2.57
N GLY A 92 -3.40 5.89 -2.10
CA GLY A 92 -4.82 6.14 -2.34
C GLY A 92 -5.75 5.22 -1.56
N ILE A 93 -5.24 4.60 -0.48
CA ILE A 93 -6.03 3.78 0.44
C ILE A 93 -6.37 4.67 1.64
N GLU A 94 -7.64 5.05 1.76
CA GLU A 94 -8.16 5.78 2.93
C GLU A 94 -8.78 4.78 3.91
N ASP A 95 -8.60 5.02 5.21
CA ASP A 95 -9.40 4.37 6.26
C ASP A 95 -10.81 4.99 6.20
N GLU A 96 -11.83 4.22 5.81
CA GLU A 96 -13.25 4.59 6.01
C GLU A 96 -13.63 4.59 7.50
#